data_AF-A0A7R9HJJ0-F1
#
_entry.id   AF-A0A7R9HJJ0-F1
#
_cell.length_a   1.000
_cell.length_b   1.000
_cell.length_c   1.000
_cell.angle_alpha   90.00
_cell.angle_beta   90.00
_cell.angle_gamma   90.00
#
_symmetry.space_group_name_H-M   'P 1'
#
loop_
_entity.id
_entity.type
_entity.pdbx_description
1 polymer ?
#
loop_
_entity_poly.entity_id
_entity_poly.type
_entity_poly.pdbx_seq_one_letter_code
_entity_poly.pdbx_strand_id
1 'polypeptide(L)'
;MSPSSAVELNTTSALANYATEVIVVTTAYRLNIFGFLTLMDGCPGNLGLLDQVAALDWVSTKIAVFGGSSENVCVFGHGAGGSSVGLHVLSPLSAGKFHKALAMSGSALKPGIIKDPEIQEMFANKLGSSFGCTKSILLDCLRNLNADPLLTEANKIGTWGPVVDRDLANVSQAFLPKEPISLLEEGRFNKVPFMVGYTNMEDALEFEDETINFDQGISIDSFESLMLDAIDKELQPADVNDSCSVKPEYILETIMFFYSPEPQTLDMTQLRQRYIDYTTEKRYGAGAYQQAIHTSKFRPTFLYRFDYKPKRSIIDVPEWLIRLLEGNKKLFWKWVKRTEQGVQGKIYGILNEYGEILWDENVLANVVRPMTSRKCKVHK
;
A
#
# COMPACT_ATOMS: atom_id res chain seq x y z
N MET A 1 3.08 17.97 -9.15
CA MET A 1 2.83 17.22 -7.90
C MET A 1 2.61 18.22 -6.78
N SER A 2 1.35 18.61 -6.55
CA SER A 2 0.99 19.32 -5.34
C SER A 2 1.15 18.36 -4.14
N PRO A 3 1.52 18.86 -2.95
CA PRO A 3 1.39 18.05 -1.75
C PRO A 3 -0.09 17.76 -1.59
N SER A 4 -0.47 16.47 -1.63
CA SER A 4 -1.80 16.07 -1.21
C SER A 4 -2.03 16.68 0.17
N SER A 5 -3.08 17.49 0.26
CA SER A 5 -3.54 18.07 1.50
C SER A 5 -4.01 16.89 2.37
N ALA A 6 -3.07 16.30 3.10
CA ALA A 6 -3.37 15.60 4.32
C ALA A 6 -4.03 16.63 5.22
N VAL A 7 -5.37 16.73 5.13
CA VAL A 7 -6.16 17.36 6.17
C VAL A 7 -5.66 16.73 7.47
N GLU A 8 -5.18 17.56 8.38
CA GLU A 8 -4.90 17.18 9.77
C GLU A 8 -6.22 16.74 10.41
N LEU A 9 -6.69 15.55 10.05
CA LEU A 9 -7.50 14.75 10.94
C LEU A 9 -6.55 14.50 12.11
N ASN A 10 -6.83 15.18 13.22
CA ASN A 10 -6.14 15.04 14.49
C ASN A 10 -6.44 13.63 15.06
N THR A 11 -6.06 12.61 14.30
CA THR A 11 -6.37 11.19 14.49
C THR A 11 -5.80 10.69 15.81
N THR A 12 -4.69 11.27 16.26
CA THR A 12 -4.06 10.98 17.55
C THR A 12 -4.99 11.27 18.72
N SER A 13 -5.64 12.44 18.74
CA SER A 13 -6.55 12.80 19.84
C SER A 13 -7.87 12.02 19.76
N ALA A 14 -8.39 11.78 18.56
CA ALA A 14 -9.56 10.92 18.38
C ALA A 14 -9.28 9.48 18.86
N LEU A 15 -8.19 8.85 18.42
CA LEU A 15 -7.85 7.48 18.83
C LEU A 15 -7.58 7.37 20.33
N ALA A 16 -6.87 8.33 20.92
CA ALA A 16 -6.63 8.36 22.37
C ALA A 16 -7.92 8.56 23.19
N ASN A 17 -8.89 9.31 22.65
CA ASN A 17 -10.18 9.53 23.33
C ASN A 17 -11.14 8.33 23.20
N TYR A 18 -11.10 7.59 22.09
CA TYR A 18 -12.01 6.45 21.85
C TYR A 18 -11.45 5.11 22.35
N ALA A 19 -10.13 4.93 22.37
CA ALA A 19 -9.50 3.74 22.91
C ALA A 19 -8.95 4.07 24.30
N THR A 20 -9.77 3.85 25.33
CA THR A 20 -9.49 4.23 26.73
C THR A 20 -8.28 3.51 27.36
N GLU A 21 -7.60 2.64 26.63
CA GLU A 21 -6.48 1.80 27.12
C GLU A 21 -5.34 1.65 26.11
N VAL A 22 -5.07 2.67 25.27
CA VAL A 22 -3.92 2.64 24.34
C VAL A 22 -3.06 3.89 24.43
N ILE A 23 -1.76 3.72 24.17
CA ILE A 23 -0.84 4.83 23.93
C ILE A 23 -0.62 4.95 22.43
N VAL A 24 -0.86 6.15 21.90
CA VAL A 24 -0.61 6.46 20.49
C VAL A 24 0.74 7.17 20.38
N VAL A 25 1.63 6.61 19.56
CA VAL A 25 2.91 7.23 19.21
C VAL A 25 2.88 7.55 17.72
N THR A 26 3.13 8.80 17.37
CA THR A 26 3.34 9.25 15.99
C THR A 26 4.79 9.65 15.80
N THR A 27 5.35 9.36 14.63
CA THR A 27 6.75 9.68 14.32
C THR A 27 6.84 10.31 12.94
N ALA A 28 7.74 11.28 12.80
CA ALA A 28 8.15 11.80 11.51
C ALA A 28 9.34 10.99 10.99
N TYR A 29 9.44 10.85 9.67
CA TYR A 29 10.59 10.25 9.00
C TYR A 29 10.91 11.05 7.75
N ARG A 30 12.16 10.99 7.29
CA ARG A 30 12.57 11.70 6.07
C ARG A 30 11.81 11.17 4.86
N LEU A 31 11.36 12.10 4.02
CA LEU A 31 10.60 11.83 2.80
C LEU A 31 11.43 12.15 1.55
N ASN A 32 10.94 11.69 0.40
CA ASN A 32 11.49 12.04 -0.91
C ASN A 32 13.00 11.76 -0.98
N ILE A 33 13.76 12.55 -1.73
CA ILE A 33 15.21 12.42 -1.85
C ILE A 33 15.94 12.39 -0.50
N PHE A 34 15.47 13.13 0.51
CA PHE A 34 16.11 13.16 1.83
C PHE A 34 16.00 11.82 2.59
N GLY A 35 14.94 11.06 2.32
CA GLY A 35 14.71 9.74 2.92
C GLY A 35 15.14 8.58 2.03
N PHE A 36 15.22 8.76 0.72
CA PHE A 36 15.28 7.64 -0.22
C PHE A 36 16.34 7.78 -1.32
N LEU A 37 17.21 8.80 -1.27
CA LEU A 37 18.38 8.87 -2.15
C LEU A 37 19.25 7.60 -2.01
N THR A 38 19.49 6.93 -3.13
CA THR A 38 20.50 5.86 -3.21
C THR A 38 21.55 6.18 -4.28
N LEU A 39 22.80 5.86 -3.96
CA LEU A 39 23.97 5.83 -4.85
C LEU A 39 24.61 4.44 -4.80
N MET A 40 23.79 3.41 -4.58
CA MET A 40 24.24 2.04 -4.35
C MET A 40 25.21 1.98 -3.16
N ASP A 41 26.46 1.54 -3.38
CA ASP A 41 27.48 1.39 -2.35
C ASP A 41 27.84 2.71 -1.63
N GLY A 42 27.71 3.85 -2.31
CA GLY A 42 28.04 5.16 -1.75
C GLY A 42 26.96 5.76 -0.84
N CYS A 43 25.71 5.29 -0.99
CA CYS A 43 24.55 5.70 -0.19
C CYS A 43 23.47 4.63 -0.37
N PRO A 44 23.24 3.71 0.58
CA PRO A 44 22.37 2.54 0.40
C PRO A 44 20.91 2.86 0.00
N GLY A 45 20.42 4.03 0.39
CA GLY A 45 19.00 4.37 0.36
C GLY A 45 18.29 4.05 1.67
N ASN A 46 16.95 4.04 1.61
CA ASN A 46 16.06 3.62 2.71
C ASN A 46 16.19 4.39 4.04
N LEU A 47 16.84 5.56 4.08
CA LEU A 47 16.98 6.38 5.29
C LEU A 47 15.64 6.71 5.97
N GLY A 48 14.57 6.96 5.20
CA GLY A 48 13.23 7.19 5.72
C GLY A 48 12.65 5.96 6.45
N LEU A 49 12.98 4.74 5.99
CA LEU A 49 12.60 3.51 6.68
C LEU A 49 13.49 3.25 7.91
N LEU A 50 14.78 3.61 7.84
CA LEU A 50 15.69 3.55 8.98
C LEU A 50 15.31 4.55 10.09
N ASP A 51 14.75 5.71 9.75
CA ASP A 51 14.15 6.62 10.72
C ASP A 51 12.97 5.96 11.45
N GLN A 52 12.14 5.21 10.74
CA GLN A 52 11.03 4.44 11.33
C GLN A 52 11.57 3.29 12.22
N VAL A 53 12.66 2.62 11.83
CA VAL A 53 13.34 1.62 12.69
C VAL A 53 13.84 2.27 13.98
N ALA A 54 14.47 3.44 13.90
CA ALA A 54 14.95 4.17 15.07
C ALA A 54 13.79 4.58 16.00
N ALA A 55 12.63 4.95 15.44
CA ALA A 55 11.43 5.22 16.21
C ALA A 55 10.91 3.95 16.92
N LEU A 56 10.94 2.79 16.27
CA LEU A 56 10.57 1.51 16.90
C LEU A 56 11.54 1.13 18.02
N ASP A 57 12.84 1.39 17.85
CA ASP A 57 13.84 1.21 18.91
C ASP A 57 13.59 2.14 20.11
N TRP A 58 13.20 3.39 19.84
CA TRP A 58 12.81 4.32 20.89
C TRP A 58 11.56 3.84 21.64
N VAL A 59 10.52 3.41 20.93
CA VAL A 59 9.30 2.86 21.55
C VAL A 59 9.65 1.65 22.42
N SER A 60 10.40 0.69 21.87
CA SER A 60 10.81 -0.52 22.59
C SER A 60 11.57 -0.19 23.90
N THR A 61 12.43 0.84 23.89
CA THR A 61 13.28 1.15 25.04
C THR A 61 12.71 2.19 26.00
N LYS A 62 11.73 3.00 25.59
CA LYS A 62 11.27 4.19 26.35
C LYS A 62 9.79 4.20 26.67
N ILE A 63 8.95 3.44 25.96
CA ILE A 63 7.48 3.61 26.08
C ILE A 63 6.94 3.29 27.50
N ALA A 64 7.66 2.46 28.26
CA ALA A 64 7.31 2.14 29.64
C ALA A 64 7.26 3.36 30.56
N VAL A 65 8.06 4.41 30.30
CA VAL A 65 8.06 5.66 31.08
C VAL A 65 6.74 6.43 30.90
N PHE A 66 6.06 6.21 29.78
CA PHE A 66 4.76 6.81 29.46
C PHE A 66 3.59 5.91 29.88
N GLY A 67 3.86 4.77 30.53
CA GLY A 67 2.85 3.79 30.94
C GLY A 67 2.48 2.77 29.85
N GLY A 68 3.21 2.74 28.73
CA GLY A 68 2.96 1.78 27.64
C GLY A 68 3.71 0.47 27.81
N SER A 69 3.33 -0.54 27.02
CA SER A 69 4.01 -1.83 27.00
C SER A 69 4.84 -2.01 25.74
N SER A 70 6.15 -2.24 25.89
CA SER A 70 7.06 -2.61 24.79
C SER A 70 6.68 -3.97 24.16
N GLU A 71 6.06 -4.85 24.94
CA GLU A 71 5.65 -6.21 24.54
C GLU A 71 4.31 -6.25 23.82
N ASN A 72 3.66 -5.10 23.62
CA ASN A 72 2.35 -5.01 22.97
C ASN A 72 2.26 -3.81 22.01
N VAL A 73 3.28 -3.68 21.15
CA VAL A 73 3.33 -2.63 20.13
C VAL A 73 2.58 -3.04 18.87
N CYS A 74 1.64 -2.20 18.43
CA CYS A 74 0.96 -2.32 17.13
C CYS A 74 1.46 -1.23 16.20
N VAL A 75 2.07 -1.59 15.07
CA VAL A 75 2.44 -0.64 14.02
C VAL A 75 1.30 -0.50 13.03
N PHE A 76 0.91 0.72 12.71
CA PHE A 76 -0.12 0.95 11.71
C PHE A 76 0.16 2.21 10.89
N GLY A 77 -0.36 2.23 9.66
CA GLY A 77 -0.14 3.34 8.74
C GLY A 77 -1.07 3.29 7.55
N HIS A 78 -1.24 4.45 6.91
CA HIS A 78 -2.08 4.65 5.73
C HIS A 78 -1.24 4.96 4.48
N GLY A 79 -1.64 4.47 3.30
CA GLY A 79 -0.98 4.80 2.04
C GLY A 79 0.49 4.36 1.99
N ALA A 80 1.40 5.32 1.84
CA ALA A 80 2.84 5.09 1.94
C ALA A 80 3.26 4.56 3.32
N GLY A 81 2.59 5.00 4.39
CA GLY A 81 2.78 4.47 5.74
C GLY A 81 2.27 3.03 5.86
N GLY A 82 1.16 2.68 5.21
CA GLY A 82 0.64 1.31 5.17
C GLY A 82 1.58 0.37 4.40
N SER A 83 2.19 0.88 3.32
CA SER A 83 3.23 0.16 2.59
C SER A 83 4.49 0.00 3.45
N SER A 84 4.89 1.04 4.20
CA SER A 84 6.01 0.96 5.15
C SER A 84 5.76 -0.08 6.25
N VAL A 85 4.54 -0.16 6.82
CA VAL A 85 4.16 -1.24 7.74
C VAL A 85 4.35 -2.61 7.11
N GLY A 86 3.91 -2.77 5.85
CA GLY A 86 4.15 -3.98 5.09
C GLY A 86 5.64 -4.31 4.98
N LEU A 87 6.50 -3.33 4.71
CA LEU A 87 7.94 -3.52 4.61
C LEU A 87 8.60 -3.82 5.97
N HIS A 88 8.15 -3.20 7.06
CA HIS A 88 8.59 -3.54 8.42
C HIS A 88 8.21 -4.98 8.81
N VAL A 89 7.08 -5.50 8.31
CA VAL A 89 6.77 -6.93 8.43
C VAL A 89 7.85 -7.80 7.77
N LEU A 90 8.43 -7.37 6.65
CA LEU A 90 9.45 -8.13 5.94
C LEU A 90 10.88 -7.88 6.44
N SER A 91 11.11 -6.74 7.10
CA SER A 91 12.45 -6.28 7.45
C SER A 91 13.03 -7.00 8.68
N PRO A 92 14.25 -7.57 8.60
CA PRO A 92 14.89 -8.14 9.77
C PRO A 92 15.34 -7.07 10.78
N LEU A 93 15.59 -5.83 10.35
CA LEU A 93 15.90 -4.70 11.24
C LEU A 93 14.73 -4.31 12.14
N SER A 94 13.52 -4.77 11.84
CA SER A 94 12.31 -4.49 12.62
C SER A 94 11.90 -5.66 13.52
N ALA A 95 12.66 -6.75 13.49
CA ALA A 95 12.35 -7.96 14.22
C ALA A 95 12.33 -7.73 15.73
N GLY A 96 11.28 -8.21 16.38
CA GLY A 96 11.08 -8.06 17.83
C GLY A 96 10.67 -6.66 18.30
N LYS A 97 10.46 -5.69 17.40
CA LYS A 97 10.12 -4.30 17.77
C LYS A 97 8.62 -3.99 17.73
N PHE A 98 7.83 -4.91 17.16
CA PHE A 98 6.36 -4.81 17.11
C PHE A 98 5.73 -6.20 17.15
N HIS A 99 4.46 -6.23 17.54
CA HIS A 99 3.72 -7.44 17.91
C HIS A 99 2.44 -7.62 17.10
N LYS A 100 1.96 -6.55 16.45
CA LYS A 100 0.82 -6.53 15.54
C LYS A 100 1.08 -5.50 14.44
N ALA A 101 0.51 -5.70 13.26
CA ALA A 101 0.66 -4.78 12.14
C ALA A 101 -0.68 -4.53 11.41
N LEU A 102 -0.96 -3.27 11.08
CA LEU A 102 -2.15 -2.85 10.32
C LEU A 102 -1.74 -1.93 9.15
N ALA A 103 -1.89 -2.43 7.93
CA ALA A 103 -1.62 -1.68 6.70
C ALA A 103 -2.94 -1.21 6.05
N MET A 104 -3.19 0.10 6.08
CA MET A 104 -4.38 0.71 5.51
C MET A 104 -4.06 1.31 4.14
N SER A 105 -4.78 0.92 3.09
CA SER A 105 -4.59 1.41 1.71
C SER A 105 -3.12 1.35 1.26
N GLY A 106 -2.43 0.27 1.61
CA GLY A 106 -1.02 0.07 1.34
C GLY A 106 -0.60 -1.37 1.62
N SER A 107 0.47 -1.82 0.98
CA SER A 107 1.05 -3.15 1.20
C SER A 107 2.51 -3.17 0.75
N ALA A 108 3.28 -4.16 1.18
CA ALA A 108 4.65 -4.38 0.70
C ALA A 108 4.70 -4.75 -0.79
N LEU A 109 3.57 -5.20 -1.35
CA LEU A 109 3.42 -5.63 -2.73
C LEU A 109 2.63 -4.62 -3.58
N LYS A 110 2.41 -3.40 -3.09
CA LYS A 110 1.78 -2.34 -3.88
C LYS A 110 2.72 -1.97 -5.04
N PRO A 111 2.26 -2.02 -6.30
CA PRO A 111 3.07 -1.64 -7.46
C PRO A 111 3.69 -0.26 -7.30
N GLY A 112 4.96 -0.13 -7.70
CA GLY A 112 5.70 1.13 -7.68
C GLY A 112 6.17 1.61 -6.30
N ILE A 113 5.94 0.86 -5.21
CA ILE A 113 6.50 1.17 -3.89
C ILE A 113 8.01 0.93 -3.85
N ILE A 114 8.45 -0.26 -4.25
CA ILE A 114 9.88 -0.55 -4.40
C ILE A 114 10.35 0.04 -5.73
N LYS A 115 11.44 0.81 -5.68
CA LYS A 115 12.09 1.42 -6.83
C LYS A 115 13.25 0.56 -7.30
N ASP A 116 13.51 0.61 -8.60
CA ASP A 116 14.72 0.03 -9.16
C ASP A 116 15.93 0.89 -8.74
N PRO A 117 16.93 0.31 -8.09
CA PRO A 117 18.04 1.08 -7.53
C PRO A 117 18.96 1.67 -8.60
N GLU A 118 19.09 1.06 -9.78
CA GLU A 118 19.87 1.60 -10.91
C GLU A 118 19.18 2.82 -11.52
N ILE A 119 17.84 2.78 -11.66
CA ILE A 119 17.05 3.94 -12.07
C ILE A 119 17.17 5.07 -11.05
N GLN A 120 17.14 4.77 -9.74
CA GLN A 120 17.32 5.78 -8.70
C GLN A 120 18.72 6.40 -8.72
N GLU A 121 19.76 5.62 -8.99
CA GLU A 121 21.12 6.13 -9.17
C GLU A 121 21.22 7.04 -10.41
N MET A 122 20.57 6.66 -11.52
CA MET A 122 20.47 7.52 -12.71
C MET A 122 19.78 8.86 -12.40
N PHE A 123 18.70 8.84 -11.60
CA PHE A 123 18.02 10.05 -11.15
C PHE A 123 18.93 10.92 -10.29
N ALA A 124 19.68 10.33 -9.36
CA ALA A 124 20.64 11.05 -8.53
C ALA A 124 21.75 11.71 -9.35
N ASN A 125 22.28 11.01 -10.36
CA ASN A 125 23.28 11.55 -11.27
C ASN A 125 22.74 12.71 -12.13
N LYS A 126 21.52 12.57 -12.66
CA LYS A 126 20.84 13.63 -13.42
C LYS A 126 20.60 14.86 -12.54
N LEU A 127 20.17 14.66 -11.30
CA LEU A 127 19.97 15.72 -10.33
C LEU A 127 21.27 16.45 -10.01
N GLY A 128 22.34 15.70 -9.75
CA GLY A 128 23.67 16.29 -9.54
C GLY A 128 24.12 17.16 -10.72
N SER A 129 23.85 16.70 -11.94
CA SER A 129 24.17 17.46 -13.15
C SER A 129 23.42 18.80 -13.23
N SER A 130 22.14 18.84 -12.81
CA SER A 130 21.36 20.10 -12.72
C SER A 130 21.97 21.13 -11.76
N PHE A 131 22.78 20.70 -10.79
CA PHE A 131 23.47 21.55 -9.82
C PHE A 131 24.99 21.66 -10.04
N GLY A 132 25.52 21.09 -11.13
CA GLY A 132 26.96 21.10 -11.42
C GLY A 132 27.80 20.17 -10.52
N CYS A 133 27.18 19.21 -9.85
CA CYS A 133 27.86 18.18 -9.08
C CYS A 133 28.45 17.10 -10.00
N THR A 134 29.71 16.72 -9.78
CA THR A 134 30.34 15.58 -10.50
C THR A 134 30.13 14.28 -9.74
N LYS A 135 30.18 13.13 -10.45
CA LYS A 135 29.93 11.81 -9.86
C LYS A 135 30.83 11.49 -8.65
N SER A 136 32.09 11.88 -8.68
CA SER A 136 33.08 11.55 -7.63
C SER A 136 32.83 12.26 -6.29
N ILE A 137 32.10 13.38 -6.29
CA ILE A 137 31.76 14.16 -5.09
C ILE A 137 30.25 14.33 -4.94
N LEU A 138 29.46 13.51 -5.65
CA LEU A 138 28.03 13.74 -5.84
C LEU A 138 27.29 13.88 -4.50
N LEU A 139 27.51 12.95 -3.58
CA LEU A 139 26.84 12.95 -2.28
C LEU A 139 27.18 14.19 -1.45
N ASP A 140 28.47 14.55 -1.37
CA ASP A 140 28.92 15.70 -0.59
C ASP A 140 28.50 17.03 -1.23
N CYS A 141 28.47 17.09 -2.56
CA CYS A 141 27.94 18.23 -3.29
C CYS A 141 26.45 18.43 -2.99
N LEU A 142 25.63 17.37 -3.11
CA LEU A 142 24.19 17.44 -2.84
C LEU A 142 23.90 17.84 -1.38
N ARG A 143 24.69 17.36 -0.42
CA ARG A 143 24.57 17.74 1.01
C ARG A 143 24.79 19.22 1.29
N ASN A 144 25.56 19.90 0.45
CA ASN A 144 25.87 21.33 0.60
C ASN A 144 24.85 22.23 -0.12
N LEU A 145 23.84 21.67 -0.80
CA LEU A 145 22.78 22.44 -1.45
C LEU A 145 21.67 22.81 -0.46
N ASN A 146 20.96 23.89 -0.78
CA ASN A 146 19.73 24.24 -0.07
C ASN A 146 18.63 23.20 -0.33
N ALA A 147 17.84 22.90 0.70
CA ALA A 147 16.82 21.86 0.64
C ALA A 147 15.70 22.14 -0.38
N ASP A 148 15.16 23.37 -0.45
CA ASP A 148 14.01 23.67 -1.30
C ASP A 148 14.30 23.56 -2.81
N PRO A 149 15.41 24.13 -3.33
CA PRO A 149 15.79 23.94 -4.74
C PRO A 149 16.07 22.47 -5.06
N LEU A 150 16.75 21.76 -4.15
CA LEU A 150 17.07 20.35 -4.31
C LEU A 150 15.80 19.50 -4.41
N LEU A 151 14.84 19.72 -3.50
CA LEU A 151 13.55 19.02 -3.50
C LEU A 151 12.73 19.34 -4.76
N THR A 152 12.70 20.61 -5.16
CA THR A 152 11.97 21.07 -6.35
C THR A 152 12.48 20.36 -7.61
N GLU A 153 13.80 20.28 -7.77
CA GLU A 153 14.41 19.61 -8.92
C GLU A 153 14.29 18.09 -8.84
N ALA A 154 14.44 17.50 -7.64
CA ALA A 154 14.25 16.07 -7.41
C ALA A 154 12.84 15.60 -7.82
N ASN A 155 11.80 16.40 -7.55
CA ASN A 155 10.42 16.12 -7.94
C ASN A 155 10.18 16.15 -9.46
N LYS A 156 10.97 16.93 -10.22
CA LYS A 156 10.87 16.95 -11.69
C LYS A 156 11.52 15.73 -12.33
N ILE A 157 12.54 15.17 -11.68
CA ILE A 157 13.30 14.05 -12.21
C ILE A 157 12.56 12.74 -12.04
N GLY A 158 11.91 12.53 -10.90
CA GLY A 158 11.14 11.31 -10.67
C GLY A 158 10.65 11.16 -9.24
N THR A 159 10.17 9.96 -8.93
CA THR A 159 9.73 9.61 -7.58
C THR A 159 10.82 8.86 -6.84
N TRP A 160 10.97 9.19 -5.56
CA TRP A 160 11.98 8.64 -4.66
C TRP A 160 11.28 7.75 -3.64
N GLY A 161 11.78 6.53 -3.45
CA GLY A 161 11.13 5.56 -2.57
C GLY A 161 12.05 4.40 -2.19
N PRO A 162 11.52 3.45 -1.41
CA PRO A 162 12.28 2.31 -0.94
C PRO A 162 12.94 1.51 -2.07
N VAL A 163 14.13 0.96 -1.81
CA VAL A 163 14.85 0.05 -2.73
C VAL A 163 15.16 -1.27 -2.03
N VAL A 164 15.39 -2.34 -2.79
CA VAL A 164 16.02 -3.56 -2.24
C VAL A 164 17.50 -3.27 -1.98
N ASP A 165 17.94 -3.58 -0.77
CA ASP A 165 19.33 -3.42 -0.34
C ASP A 165 20.19 -4.51 -1.02
N ARG A 166 20.80 -4.20 -2.17
CA ARG A 166 21.73 -5.10 -2.86
C ARG A 166 23.13 -4.98 -2.25
N ASP A 167 23.76 -6.12 -1.94
CA ASP A 167 25.16 -6.30 -1.51
C ASP A 167 25.81 -5.07 -0.86
N LEU A 168 25.22 -4.62 0.26
CA LEU A 168 25.74 -3.48 1.00
C LEU A 168 27.08 -3.85 1.62
N ALA A 169 28.18 -3.49 0.97
CA ALA A 169 29.54 -3.83 1.38
C ALA A 169 29.88 -3.44 2.84
N ASN A 170 29.12 -2.49 3.43
CA ASN A 170 29.42 -1.86 4.71
C ASN A 170 28.29 -1.93 5.76
N VAL A 171 27.25 -2.75 5.58
CA VAL A 171 26.12 -2.81 6.53
C VAL A 171 25.93 -4.24 7.05
N SER A 172 25.89 -4.41 8.37
CA SER A 172 25.78 -5.72 9.02
C SER A 172 24.46 -6.44 8.73
N GLN A 173 23.41 -5.67 8.44
CA GLN A 173 22.09 -6.18 8.11
C GLN A 173 21.30 -5.17 7.26
N ALA A 174 20.73 -5.65 6.16
CA ALA A 174 19.86 -4.88 5.28
C ALA A 174 18.45 -4.68 5.89
N PHE A 175 17.82 -3.53 5.60
CA PHE A 175 16.41 -3.30 5.88
C PHE A 175 15.52 -4.20 5.00
N LEU A 176 15.79 -4.26 3.70
CA LEU A 176 15.07 -5.05 2.72
C LEU A 176 16.06 -5.90 1.91
N PRO A 177 16.42 -7.11 2.38
CA PRO A 177 17.51 -7.90 1.78
C PRO A 177 17.17 -8.56 0.44
N LYS A 178 15.89 -8.63 0.07
CA LYS A 178 15.37 -9.22 -1.17
C LYS A 178 14.06 -8.54 -1.54
N GLU A 179 13.60 -8.80 -2.76
CA GLU A 179 12.27 -8.41 -3.21
C GLU A 179 11.18 -8.87 -2.23
N PRO A 180 10.18 -8.02 -1.93
CA PRO A 180 9.11 -8.34 -0.98
C PRO A 180 8.40 -9.67 -1.23
N ILE A 181 8.14 -10.00 -2.50
CA ILE A 181 7.47 -11.26 -2.87
C ILE A 181 8.33 -12.48 -2.54
N SER A 182 9.64 -12.43 -2.79
CA SER A 182 10.56 -13.53 -2.44
C SER A 182 10.59 -13.77 -0.94
N LEU A 183 10.62 -12.71 -0.12
CA LEU A 183 10.59 -12.83 1.35
C LEU A 183 9.30 -13.48 1.85
N LEU A 184 8.17 -13.13 1.24
CA LEU A 184 6.86 -13.71 1.55
C LEU A 184 6.73 -15.18 1.11
N GLU A 185 7.28 -15.54 -0.04
CA GLU A 185 7.35 -16.92 -0.54
C GLU A 185 8.25 -17.81 0.32
N GLU A 186 9.43 -17.29 0.70
CA GLU A 186 10.39 -17.97 1.58
C GLU A 186 9.92 -18.05 3.04
N GLY A 187 8.84 -17.35 3.42
CA GLY A 187 8.37 -17.29 4.80
C GLY A 187 9.33 -16.53 5.75
N ARG A 188 10.19 -15.66 5.20
CA ARG A 188 11.22 -14.90 5.90
C ARG A 188 10.74 -13.49 6.21
N PHE A 189 9.92 -13.39 7.25
CA PHE A 189 9.35 -12.13 7.73
C PHE A 189 8.98 -12.23 9.22
N ASN A 190 8.65 -11.09 9.83
CA ASN A 190 8.19 -10.98 11.20
C ASN A 190 6.78 -11.57 11.35
N LYS A 191 6.68 -12.74 11.97
CA LYS A 191 5.43 -13.50 12.12
C LYS A 191 4.54 -12.92 13.22
N VAL A 192 3.85 -11.83 12.92
CA VAL A 192 2.85 -11.20 13.79
C VAL A 192 1.44 -11.30 13.21
N PRO A 193 0.37 -11.15 14.02
CA PRO A 193 -0.97 -10.91 13.49
C PRO A 193 -0.98 -9.68 12.59
N PHE A 194 -1.60 -9.80 11.42
CA PHE A 194 -1.55 -8.79 10.38
C PHE A 194 -2.94 -8.44 9.88
N MET A 195 -3.22 -7.15 9.70
CA MET A 195 -4.42 -6.67 9.04
C MET A 195 -4.01 -5.79 7.87
N VAL A 196 -4.64 -6.01 6.72
CA VAL A 196 -4.42 -5.19 5.52
C VAL A 196 -5.75 -4.90 4.87
N GLY A 197 -5.88 -3.73 4.26
CA GLY A 197 -7.08 -3.42 3.49
C GLY A 197 -6.95 -2.18 2.65
N TYR A 198 -8.03 -1.86 1.94
CA TYR A 198 -8.11 -0.80 0.96
C TYR A 198 -9.56 -0.30 0.86
N THR A 199 -9.78 0.83 0.20
CA THR A 199 -11.12 1.37 -0.07
C THR A 199 -11.64 0.88 -1.42
N ASN A 200 -12.93 1.02 -1.69
CA ASN A 200 -13.51 0.63 -2.98
C ASN A 200 -13.33 1.66 -4.11
N MET A 201 -12.68 2.79 -3.84
CA MET A 201 -12.45 3.89 -4.79
C MET A 201 -11.09 4.53 -4.52
N GLU A 202 -10.04 3.70 -4.48
CA GLU A 202 -8.68 4.19 -4.26
C GLU A 202 -8.26 5.13 -5.38
N ASP A 203 -7.45 6.14 -5.03
CA ASP A 203 -6.93 7.17 -5.95
C ASP A 203 -8.01 7.96 -6.71
N ALA A 204 -9.30 7.80 -6.38
CA ALA A 204 -10.39 8.42 -7.12
C ALA A 204 -10.38 9.96 -7.04
N LEU A 205 -9.73 10.52 -6.02
CA LEU A 205 -9.47 11.96 -5.87
C LEU A 205 -8.16 12.42 -6.55
N GLU A 206 -7.32 11.49 -7.00
CA GLU A 206 -6.01 11.77 -7.60
C GLU A 206 -6.04 11.70 -9.14
N PHE A 207 -7.17 11.30 -9.74
CA PHE A 207 -7.34 11.31 -11.19
C PHE A 207 -7.48 12.75 -11.71
N GLU A 208 -6.35 13.36 -12.03
CA GLU A 208 -6.25 14.63 -12.74
C GLU A 208 -5.74 14.37 -14.15
N ASP A 209 -6.52 14.79 -15.15
CA ASP A 209 -6.13 14.78 -16.56
C ASP A 209 -6.56 16.11 -17.19
N GLU A 210 -5.67 16.74 -17.96
CA GLU A 210 -5.92 18.05 -18.57
C GLU A 210 -7.06 18.03 -19.59
N THR A 211 -7.37 16.85 -20.13
CA THR A 211 -8.32 16.63 -21.22
C THR A 211 -9.59 15.91 -20.78
N ILE A 212 -9.57 15.20 -19.65
CA ILE A 212 -10.70 14.39 -19.17
C ILE A 212 -11.29 15.02 -17.90
N ASN A 213 -12.55 15.46 -17.99
CA ASN A 213 -13.31 15.84 -16.81
C ASN A 213 -13.85 14.58 -16.11
N PHE A 214 -13.06 14.03 -15.19
CA PHE A 214 -13.39 12.81 -14.45
C PHE A 214 -14.72 12.92 -13.68
N ASP A 215 -15.14 14.12 -13.27
CA ASP A 215 -16.40 14.31 -12.55
C ASP A 215 -17.65 14.06 -13.40
N GLN A 216 -17.54 14.24 -14.71
CA GLN A 216 -18.62 13.99 -15.67
C GLN A 216 -18.64 12.53 -16.17
N GLY A 217 -17.70 11.71 -15.71
CA GLY A 217 -17.46 10.37 -16.24
C GLY A 217 -16.38 10.38 -17.32
N ILE A 218 -16.12 9.23 -17.93
CA ILE A 218 -15.14 9.09 -19.02
C ILE A 218 -15.80 8.46 -20.25
N SER A 219 -15.46 8.93 -21.45
CA SER A 219 -15.92 8.32 -22.69
C SER A 219 -15.28 6.93 -22.87
N ILE A 220 -15.79 6.15 -23.83
CA ILE A 220 -15.20 4.85 -24.16
C ILE A 220 -13.77 4.99 -24.69
N ASP A 221 -13.51 5.98 -25.55
CA ASP A 221 -12.18 6.27 -26.08
C ASP A 221 -11.20 6.66 -24.95
N SER A 222 -11.67 7.48 -24.00
CA SER A 222 -10.88 7.84 -22.82
C SER A 222 -10.64 6.64 -21.91
N PHE A 223 -11.64 5.77 -21.71
CA PHE A 223 -11.49 4.54 -20.94
C PHE A 223 -10.42 3.63 -21.56
N GLU A 224 -10.50 3.36 -22.87
CA GLU A 224 -9.52 2.55 -23.58
C GLU A 224 -8.11 3.16 -23.52
N SER A 225 -7.99 4.47 -23.76
CA SER A 225 -6.73 5.20 -23.69
C SER A 225 -6.09 5.14 -22.29
N LEU A 226 -6.88 5.39 -21.23
CA LEU A 226 -6.40 5.33 -19.86
C LEU A 226 -5.97 3.93 -19.45
N MET A 227 -6.71 2.90 -19.89
CA MET A 227 -6.36 1.51 -19.62
C MET A 227 -5.06 1.12 -20.34
N LEU A 228 -4.90 1.54 -21.60
CA LEU A 228 -3.67 1.35 -22.37
C LEU A 228 -2.47 2.02 -21.69
N ASP A 229 -2.58 3.29 -21.32
CA ASP A 229 -1.51 4.04 -20.65
C ASP A 229 -1.14 3.41 -19.30
N ALA A 230 -2.13 2.97 -18.52
CA ALA A 230 -1.90 2.29 -17.25
C ALA A 230 -1.16 0.95 -17.42
N ILE A 231 -1.36 0.24 -18.53
CA ILE A 231 -0.68 -1.03 -18.84
C ILE A 231 0.72 -0.78 -19.40
N ASP A 232 0.86 0.15 -20.33
CA ASP A 232 2.12 0.45 -21.02
C ASP A 232 3.20 0.91 -20.03
N LYS A 233 2.83 1.75 -19.04
CA LYS A 233 3.73 2.18 -17.96
C LYS A 233 4.27 1.04 -17.10
N GLU A 234 3.65 -0.13 -17.13
CA GLU A 234 4.04 -1.28 -16.30
C GLU A 234 4.72 -2.40 -17.08
N LEU A 235 4.56 -2.43 -18.40
CA LEU A 235 5.23 -3.41 -19.23
C LEU A 235 6.72 -3.08 -19.27
N GLN A 236 7.54 -3.97 -18.71
CA GLN A 236 8.97 -3.92 -18.94
C GLN A 236 9.22 -4.08 -20.45
N PRO A 237 10.20 -3.35 -21.03
CA PRO A 237 10.57 -3.57 -22.42
C PRO A 237 10.91 -5.04 -22.60
N ALA A 238 10.20 -5.71 -23.52
CA ALA A 238 10.37 -7.13 -23.77
C ALA A 238 11.83 -7.43 -24.09
N ASP A 239 12.43 -8.40 -23.40
CA ASP A 239 13.74 -8.90 -23.78
C ASP A 239 13.59 -9.60 -25.14
N VAL A 240 14.14 -8.98 -26.18
CA VAL A 240 14.03 -9.41 -27.58
C VAL A 240 14.63 -10.82 -27.79
N ASN A 241 15.43 -11.30 -26.83
CA ASN A 241 16.03 -12.63 -26.86
C ASN A 241 15.22 -13.71 -26.14
N ASP A 242 14.11 -13.38 -25.46
CA ASP A 242 13.29 -14.36 -24.76
C ASP A 242 12.04 -14.76 -25.56
N SER A 243 12.00 -16.03 -25.99
CA SER A 243 10.84 -16.61 -26.68
C SER A 243 9.65 -16.91 -25.75
N CYS A 244 9.85 -16.77 -24.43
CA CYS A 244 8.80 -16.83 -23.41
C CYS A 244 8.28 -15.44 -22.98
N SER A 245 8.59 -14.37 -23.71
CA SER A 245 8.06 -13.04 -23.43
C SER A 245 6.53 -13.01 -23.62
N VAL A 246 5.82 -12.61 -22.56
CA VAL A 246 4.37 -12.39 -22.63
C VAL A 246 4.13 -11.21 -23.56
N LYS A 247 3.37 -11.41 -24.63
CA LYS A 247 3.04 -10.32 -25.56
C LYS A 247 2.17 -9.28 -24.83
N PRO A 248 2.55 -7.99 -24.84
CA PRO A 248 1.74 -6.89 -24.32
C PRO A 248 0.26 -6.95 -24.74
N GLU A 249 0.03 -7.32 -26.00
CA GLU A 249 -1.29 -7.44 -26.62
C GLU A 249 -2.21 -8.40 -25.84
N TYR A 250 -1.70 -9.56 -25.41
CA TYR A 250 -2.50 -10.54 -24.67
C TYR A 250 -2.81 -10.08 -23.24
N ILE A 251 -1.90 -9.33 -22.62
CA ILE A 251 -2.14 -8.73 -21.30
C ILE A 251 -3.27 -7.71 -21.40
N LEU A 252 -3.21 -6.85 -22.42
CA LEU A 252 -4.24 -5.86 -22.70
C LEU A 252 -5.60 -6.52 -22.96
N GLU A 253 -5.67 -7.50 -23.87
CA GLU A 253 -6.92 -8.21 -24.16
C GLU A 253 -7.51 -8.88 -22.91
N THR A 254 -6.67 -9.45 -22.05
CA THR A 254 -7.11 -10.07 -20.80
C THR A 254 -7.67 -9.03 -19.83
N ILE A 255 -7.00 -7.89 -19.68
CA ILE A 255 -7.47 -6.81 -18.80
C ILE A 255 -8.79 -6.23 -19.34
N MET A 256 -8.86 -5.97 -20.64
CA MET A 256 -10.10 -5.53 -21.30
C MET A 256 -11.22 -6.55 -21.11
N PHE A 257 -10.94 -7.85 -21.21
CA PHE A 257 -11.95 -8.89 -20.96
C PHE A 257 -12.55 -8.81 -19.54
N PHE A 258 -11.76 -8.52 -18.52
CA PHE A 258 -12.26 -8.46 -17.13
C PHE A 258 -12.93 -7.12 -16.77
N TYR A 259 -12.46 -6.00 -17.33
CA TYR A 259 -12.86 -4.66 -16.89
C TYR A 259 -13.76 -3.92 -17.88
N SER A 260 -13.83 -4.34 -19.14
CA SER A 260 -14.79 -3.78 -20.08
C SER A 260 -16.23 -4.09 -19.63
N PRO A 261 -17.15 -3.11 -19.71
CA PRO A 261 -18.53 -3.31 -19.31
C PRO A 261 -19.24 -4.32 -20.23
N GLU A 262 -19.94 -5.28 -19.63
CA GLU A 262 -20.80 -6.25 -20.31
C GLU A 262 -22.25 -6.13 -19.78
N PRO A 263 -23.25 -5.80 -20.63
CA PRO A 263 -23.13 -5.44 -22.05
C PRO A 263 -22.38 -4.11 -22.24
N GLN A 264 -21.85 -3.89 -23.44
CA GLN A 264 -21.20 -2.63 -23.80
C GLN A 264 -22.11 -1.44 -23.46
N THR A 265 -21.52 -0.39 -22.89
CA THR A 265 -22.23 0.81 -22.45
C THR A 265 -21.50 2.05 -22.90
N LEU A 266 -22.27 3.08 -23.27
CA LEU A 266 -21.77 4.45 -23.50
C LEU A 266 -22.00 5.34 -22.27
N ASP A 267 -22.49 4.77 -21.16
CA ASP A 267 -22.64 5.48 -19.90
C ASP A 267 -21.26 5.79 -19.30
N MET A 268 -20.89 7.06 -19.41
CA MET A 268 -19.60 7.57 -18.95
C MET A 268 -19.36 7.38 -17.45
N THR A 269 -20.43 7.31 -16.64
CA THR A 269 -20.32 7.07 -15.21
C THR A 269 -19.97 5.62 -14.91
N GLN A 270 -20.54 4.67 -15.69
CA GLN A 270 -20.19 3.25 -15.57
C GLN A 270 -18.76 2.98 -16.04
N LEU A 271 -18.34 3.59 -17.15
CA LEU A 271 -16.97 3.48 -17.65
C LEU A 271 -15.97 4.03 -16.63
N ARG A 272 -16.26 5.18 -16.01
CA ARG A 272 -15.45 5.73 -14.92
C ARG A 272 -15.33 4.74 -13.77
N GLN A 273 -16.46 4.18 -13.33
CA GLN A 273 -16.44 3.22 -12.23
C GLN A 273 -15.59 1.99 -12.58
N ARG A 274 -15.66 1.47 -13.80
CA ARG A 274 -14.84 0.34 -14.24
C ARG A 274 -13.34 0.64 -14.21
N TYR A 275 -12.95 1.84 -14.61
CA TYR A 275 -11.57 2.27 -14.53
C TYR A 275 -11.09 2.42 -13.07
N ILE A 276 -11.94 2.95 -12.19
CA ILE A 276 -11.65 3.04 -10.75
C ILE A 276 -11.53 1.64 -10.14
N ASP A 277 -12.40 0.71 -10.51
CA ASP A 277 -12.34 -0.68 -10.06
C ASP A 277 -11.01 -1.32 -10.49
N TYR A 278 -10.62 -1.15 -11.76
CA TYR A 278 -9.33 -1.64 -12.28
C TYR A 278 -8.14 -1.10 -11.48
N THR A 279 -8.03 0.21 -11.36
CA THR A 279 -6.91 0.87 -10.67
C THR A 279 -6.88 0.50 -9.18
N THR A 280 -8.04 0.45 -8.52
CA THR A 280 -8.18 0.01 -7.12
C THR A 280 -7.70 -1.43 -6.93
N GLU A 281 -8.21 -2.35 -7.74
CA GLU A 281 -7.86 -3.77 -7.62
C GLU A 281 -6.39 -4.00 -7.96
N LYS A 282 -5.88 -3.37 -9.02
CA LYS A 282 -4.50 -3.50 -9.46
C LYS A 282 -3.50 -2.93 -8.46
N ARG A 283 -3.69 -1.67 -8.04
CA ARG A 283 -2.71 -0.96 -7.21
C ARG A 283 -2.81 -1.32 -5.73
N TYR A 284 -4.00 -1.64 -5.23
CA TYR A 284 -4.23 -1.86 -3.80
C TYR A 284 -4.70 -3.28 -3.50
N GLY A 285 -5.75 -3.74 -4.17
CA GLY A 285 -6.41 -5.01 -3.88
C GLY A 285 -5.49 -6.22 -4.06
N ALA A 286 -4.81 -6.32 -5.20
CA ALA A 286 -3.96 -7.45 -5.56
C ALA A 286 -2.78 -7.60 -4.61
N GLY A 287 -2.03 -6.51 -4.37
CA GLY A 287 -0.89 -6.51 -3.44
C GLY A 287 -1.30 -6.83 -2.00
N ALA A 288 -2.39 -6.22 -1.52
CA ALA A 288 -2.97 -6.52 -0.20
C ALA A 288 -3.38 -7.99 -0.07
N TYR A 289 -4.07 -8.52 -1.08
CA TYR A 289 -4.52 -9.91 -1.10
C TYR A 289 -3.36 -10.90 -1.14
N GLN A 290 -2.35 -10.65 -1.97
CA GLN A 290 -1.14 -11.49 -2.05
C GLN A 290 -0.40 -11.50 -0.71
N GLN A 291 -0.13 -10.33 -0.13
CA GLN A 291 0.52 -10.26 1.18
C GLN A 291 -0.30 -10.97 2.26
N ALA A 292 -1.64 -10.84 2.22
CA ALA A 292 -2.52 -11.53 3.14
C ALA A 292 -2.44 -13.06 3.00
N ILE A 293 -2.41 -13.60 1.77
CA ILE A 293 -2.25 -15.04 1.52
C ILE A 293 -0.98 -15.56 2.17
N HIS A 294 0.15 -14.91 1.95
CA HIS A 294 1.44 -15.39 2.45
C HIS A 294 1.54 -15.31 3.98
N THR A 295 1.09 -14.20 4.58
CA THR A 295 1.12 -14.01 6.04
C THR A 295 0.14 -14.94 6.77
N SER A 296 -1.04 -15.19 6.18
CA SER A 296 -2.08 -16.05 6.78
C SER A 296 -1.66 -17.50 7.03
N LYS A 297 -0.60 -17.97 6.34
CA LYS A 297 -0.01 -19.30 6.54
C LYS A 297 0.67 -19.45 7.90
N PHE A 298 1.01 -18.34 8.58
CA PHE A 298 1.82 -18.37 9.80
C PHE A 298 1.13 -17.74 11.01
N ARG A 299 0.31 -16.70 10.80
CA ARG A 299 -0.38 -15.98 11.89
C ARG A 299 -1.79 -15.57 11.44
N PRO A 300 -2.69 -15.22 12.39
CA PRO A 300 -3.99 -14.66 12.04
C PRO A 300 -3.83 -13.41 11.17
N THR A 301 -4.38 -13.49 9.96
CA THR A 301 -4.36 -12.39 9.00
C THR A 301 -5.78 -12.01 8.60
N PHE A 302 -6.00 -10.71 8.49
CA PHE A 302 -7.28 -10.11 8.18
C PHE A 302 -7.16 -9.23 6.93
N LEU A 303 -8.04 -9.45 5.95
CA LEU A 303 -8.17 -8.60 4.76
C LEU A 303 -9.52 -7.89 4.81
N TYR A 304 -9.53 -6.57 4.62
CA TYR A 304 -10.76 -5.78 4.54
C TYR A 304 -10.82 -4.92 3.28
N ARG A 305 -12.05 -4.63 2.84
CA ARG A 305 -12.36 -3.54 1.90
C ARG A 305 -13.34 -2.59 2.57
N PHE A 306 -13.01 -1.30 2.56
CA PHE A 306 -13.81 -0.24 3.18
C PHE A 306 -14.67 0.43 2.11
N ASP A 307 -15.99 0.21 2.18
CA ASP A 307 -16.95 0.65 1.17
C ASP A 307 -17.90 1.75 1.70
N TYR A 308 -17.72 2.18 2.95
CA TYR A 308 -18.62 3.15 3.57
C TYR A 308 -18.40 4.56 3.03
N LYS A 309 -19.47 5.15 2.49
CA LYS A 309 -19.49 6.54 2.04
C LYS A 309 -20.13 7.43 3.11
N PRO A 310 -19.45 8.49 3.58
CA PRO A 310 -19.99 9.35 4.61
C PRO A 310 -21.17 10.19 4.09
N LYS A 311 -22.19 10.39 4.92
CA LYS A 311 -23.37 11.23 4.58
C LYS A 311 -23.01 12.71 4.37
N ARG A 312 -21.92 13.15 5.00
CA ARG A 312 -21.35 14.49 4.88
C ARG A 312 -19.84 14.33 4.80
N SER A 313 -19.21 14.98 3.83
CA SER A 313 -17.76 15.03 3.76
C SER A 313 -17.24 16.22 4.56
N ILE A 314 -16.10 16.03 5.23
CA ILE A 314 -15.37 17.09 5.95
C ILE A 314 -14.56 17.94 4.95
N ILE A 315 -14.33 17.40 3.75
CA ILE A 315 -13.68 18.04 2.61
C ILE A 315 -14.65 18.16 1.45
N ASP A 316 -14.52 19.21 0.64
CA ASP A 316 -15.31 19.33 -0.58
C ASP A 316 -14.87 18.24 -1.57
N VAL A 317 -15.79 17.34 -1.91
CA VAL A 317 -15.52 16.21 -2.80
C VAL A 317 -16.69 16.03 -3.76
N PRO A 318 -16.43 15.61 -5.01
CA PRO A 318 -17.46 15.34 -5.99
C PRO A 318 -18.58 14.43 -5.47
N GLU A 319 -19.83 14.75 -5.81
CA GLU A 319 -21.01 14.05 -5.30
C GLU A 319 -20.99 12.54 -5.61
N TRP A 320 -20.40 12.15 -6.75
CA TRP A 320 -20.30 10.76 -7.17
C TRP A 320 -19.41 9.90 -6.23
N LEU A 321 -18.50 10.52 -5.48
CA LEU A 321 -17.67 9.83 -4.48
C LEU A 321 -18.46 9.54 -3.19
N ILE A 322 -19.37 10.42 -2.79
CA ILE A 322 -20.13 10.30 -1.53
C ILE A 322 -21.52 9.71 -1.68
N ARG A 323 -22.13 9.79 -2.88
CA ARG A 323 -23.47 9.26 -3.13
C ARG A 323 -23.39 7.84 -3.69
N LEU A 324 -24.27 6.97 -3.22
CA LEU A 324 -24.49 5.65 -3.83
C LEU A 324 -25.25 5.90 -5.14
N LEU A 325 -24.69 5.46 -6.28
CA LEU A 325 -25.47 5.35 -7.51
C LEU A 325 -26.71 4.50 -7.21
N GLU A 326 -27.89 5.03 -7.52
CA GLU A 326 -29.17 4.40 -7.23
C GLU A 326 -29.22 3.02 -7.92
N GLY A 327 -29.01 1.95 -7.14
CA GLY A 327 -28.98 0.57 -7.65
C GLY A 327 -28.10 -0.36 -6.82
N ASN A 328 -26.99 0.12 -6.26
CA ASN A 328 -26.07 -0.67 -5.44
C ASN A 328 -26.37 -0.57 -3.93
N LYS A 329 -27.65 -0.73 -3.58
CA LYS A 329 -28.04 -0.89 -2.17
C LYS A 329 -27.70 -2.32 -1.74
N LYS A 330 -26.61 -2.44 -0.96
CA LYS A 330 -26.20 -3.55 -0.08
C LYS A 330 -24.91 -4.26 -0.53
N LEU A 331 -23.77 -3.74 -0.10
CA LEU A 331 -22.66 -4.59 0.31
C LEU A 331 -22.04 -4.00 1.58
N PHE A 332 -22.34 -4.64 2.71
CA PHE A 332 -21.90 -4.23 4.03
C PHE A 332 -20.85 -5.27 4.48
N TRP A 333 -19.60 -5.02 4.11
CA TRP A 333 -18.39 -5.79 4.49
C TRP A 333 -18.32 -7.25 3.99
N LYS A 334 -17.12 -7.68 3.52
CA LYS A 334 -16.82 -9.08 3.21
C LYS A 334 -15.52 -9.49 3.88
N TRP A 335 -15.61 -10.19 5.01
CA TRP A 335 -14.47 -10.87 5.63
C TRP A 335 -14.28 -12.25 4.99
N VAL A 336 -13.05 -12.61 4.63
CA VAL A 336 -12.68 -13.98 4.25
C VAL A 336 -11.64 -14.47 5.27
N LYS A 337 -12.09 -15.22 6.27
CA LYS A 337 -11.19 -15.98 7.16
C LYS A 337 -10.80 -17.27 6.43
N ARG A 338 -9.53 -17.39 6.04
CA ARG A 338 -8.98 -18.65 5.53
C ARG A 338 -8.16 -19.29 6.64
N THR A 339 -8.55 -20.49 7.06
CA THR A 339 -7.73 -21.34 7.94
C THR A 339 -7.26 -22.56 7.15
N GLU A 340 -6.34 -23.35 7.71
CA GLU A 340 -5.78 -24.56 7.08
C GLU A 340 -6.85 -25.59 6.62
N GLN A 341 -8.12 -25.45 7.05
CA GLN A 341 -9.23 -26.33 6.68
C GLN A 341 -10.25 -25.70 5.69
N GLY A 342 -9.96 -24.54 5.10
CA GLY A 342 -10.85 -23.84 4.16
C GLY A 342 -11.56 -22.61 4.77
N VAL A 343 -12.45 -21.99 3.98
CA VAL A 343 -13.22 -20.80 4.36
C VAL A 343 -14.32 -21.22 5.34
N GLN A 344 -14.23 -20.80 6.60
CA GLN A 344 -15.30 -20.99 7.59
C GLN A 344 -15.70 -19.66 8.24
N GLY A 345 -16.97 -19.29 8.04
CA GLY A 345 -17.70 -18.32 8.85
C GLY A 345 -17.72 -16.87 8.34
N LYS A 346 -18.91 -16.25 8.41
CA LYS A 346 -19.15 -14.80 8.28
C LYS A 346 -19.35 -14.25 9.69
N ILE A 347 -18.64 -13.19 10.06
CA ILE A 347 -18.85 -12.47 11.32
C ILE A 347 -19.37 -11.08 10.97
N TYR A 348 -20.41 -10.62 11.65
CA TYR A 348 -21.05 -9.33 11.46
C TYR A 348 -20.77 -8.44 12.67
N GLY A 349 -20.30 -7.21 12.45
CA GLY A 349 -20.21 -6.16 13.47
C GLY A 349 -21.11 -4.99 13.07
N ILE A 350 -21.81 -4.39 14.03
CA ILE A 350 -22.74 -3.26 13.83
C ILE A 350 -22.04 -1.98 14.32
N LEU A 351 -21.98 -0.96 13.46
CA LEU A 351 -21.66 0.41 13.82
C LEU A 351 -22.98 1.18 13.93
N ASN A 352 -23.16 1.98 14.99
CA ASN A 352 -24.34 2.83 15.12
C ASN A 352 -24.23 4.09 14.25
N GLU A 353 -25.28 4.92 14.29
CA GLU A 353 -25.43 6.12 13.44
C GLU A 353 -24.38 7.23 13.68
N TYR A 354 -23.53 7.07 14.69
CA TYR A 354 -22.46 8.00 15.06
C TYR A 354 -21.05 7.48 14.73
N GLY A 355 -20.93 6.27 14.16
CA GLY A 355 -19.63 5.68 13.81
C GLY A 355 -18.90 5.01 14.99
N GLU A 356 -19.62 4.62 16.03
CA GLU A 356 -19.05 3.92 17.21
C GLU A 356 -18.91 2.41 16.97
N ILE A 357 -17.70 1.88 17.18
CA ILE A 357 -17.47 0.43 17.19
C ILE A 357 -18.01 -0.13 18.52
N LEU A 358 -19.15 -0.82 18.47
CA LEU A 358 -19.64 -1.58 19.62
C LEU A 358 -18.89 -2.92 19.68
N TRP A 359 -17.97 -3.05 20.65
CA TRP A 359 -17.44 -4.35 21.06
C TRP A 359 -18.46 -5.01 21.98
N ASP A 360 -19.17 -6.03 21.51
CA ASP A 360 -19.96 -6.91 22.38
C ASP A 360 -19.19 -8.21 22.63
N GLU A 361 -18.78 -8.41 23.88
CA GLU A 361 -18.05 -9.60 24.35
C GLU A 361 -18.87 -10.90 24.23
N ASN A 362 -20.17 -10.84 23.96
CA ASN A 362 -21.03 -12.03 23.88
C ASN A 362 -21.04 -12.74 22.53
N VAL A 363 -20.37 -12.22 21.50
CA VAL A 363 -20.33 -12.88 20.16
C VAL A 363 -19.29 -14.03 20.11
N LEU A 364 -18.54 -14.25 21.20
CA LEU A 364 -17.59 -15.37 21.34
C LEU A 364 -18.23 -16.71 21.77
N ALA A 365 -19.54 -16.77 21.98
CA ALA A 365 -20.22 -18.02 22.35
C ALA A 365 -21.30 -18.40 21.32
N ASN A 366 -21.18 -19.62 20.79
CA ASN A 366 -22.06 -20.33 19.85
C ASN A 366 -21.73 -20.13 18.36
N VAL A 367 -21.07 -21.12 17.75
CA VAL A 367 -21.74 -22.17 16.94
C VAL A 367 -20.70 -23.27 16.64
N VAL A 368 -20.89 -24.43 17.26
CA VAL A 368 -20.15 -25.69 16.99
C VAL A 368 -21.09 -26.61 16.20
N ARG A 369 -20.63 -27.17 15.06
CA ARG A 369 -20.49 -28.62 14.81
C ARG A 369 -20.10 -28.94 13.36
N PRO A 370 -19.29 -30.00 13.14
CA PRO A 370 -18.66 -30.31 11.86
C PRO A 370 -19.55 -31.19 10.97
N MET A 371 -19.47 -31.01 9.64
CA MET A 371 -19.82 -32.05 8.67
C MET A 371 -18.58 -32.44 7.87
N THR A 372 -18.35 -33.75 7.84
CA THR A 372 -17.18 -34.45 7.31
C THR A 372 -17.14 -34.54 5.78
N SER A 373 -15.92 -34.38 5.25
CA SER A 373 -15.32 -34.87 3.99
C SER A 373 -16.20 -35.34 2.83
N ARG A 374 -15.93 -34.80 1.63
CA ARG A 374 -15.80 -35.59 0.39
C ARG A 374 -14.60 -35.12 -0.42
N LYS A 375 -13.68 -36.06 -0.67
CA LYS A 375 -12.52 -35.91 -1.57
C LYS A 375 -13.01 -36.01 -3.02
N CYS A 376 -12.56 -35.11 -3.90
CA CYS A 376 -12.54 -35.37 -5.34
C CYS A 376 -11.18 -35.97 -5.71
N LYS A 377 -11.21 -37.20 -6.25
CA LYS A 377 -10.06 -37.84 -6.90
C LYS A 377 -9.89 -37.25 -8.30
N VAL A 378 -8.65 -36.91 -8.65
CA VAL A 378 -8.25 -36.67 -10.04
C VAL A 378 -7.94 -38.03 -10.65
N HIS A 379 -8.64 -38.39 -11.74
CA HIS A 379 -8.21 -39.50 -12.59
C HIS A 379 -7.14 -39.00 -13.58
N LYS A 380 -6.14 -39.86 -13.76
CA LYS A 380 -4.96 -39.66 -14.62
C LYS A 380 -5.32 -39.39 -16.06
#